data_AF-A0A7S3AKI7-F1
#
_entry.id   AF-A0A7S3AKI7-F1
#
_cell.length_a   1.000
_cell.length_b   1.000
_cell.length_c   1.000
_cell.angle_alpha   90.00
_cell.angle_beta   90.00
_cell.angle_gamma   90.00
#
_symmetry.space_group_name_H-M   'P 1'
#
loop_
_entity.id
_entity.type
_entity.pdbx_description
1 polymer ?
#
loop_
_entity_poly.entity_id
_entity_poly.type
_entity_poly.pdbx_seq_one_letter_code
_entity_poly.pdbx_strand_id
1 'polypeptide(L)'
;MSDEESQDLDDSKLRVELMMAAKVQGDFDKAQSYAITDAERKEIETCRVRVQGLVGAKTTEQEVAAAKMQARIRGSQVREQKEKQKMEHAAILVQKSYRGHSERDNQEEQRRLTWLQWHLEQNEFGQALELAISKDERQRILTAKAKSEQPIWCRCLAWKPQTTEGRKEKFVAAIRNYDWEAAQLLAVGDDERKDLEDSRNRVAWMLHYTADGKYSEALALAITDEEKREIEGK
;
A
#
# COMPACT_ATOMS: atom_id res chain seq x y z
N MET A 1 -39.69 -18.71 107.11
CA MET A 1 -38.87 -17.95 106.15
C MET A 1 -39.33 -16.52 106.26
N SER A 2 -38.48 -15.66 106.82
CA SER A 2 -38.70 -14.22 106.84
C SER A 2 -38.61 -13.68 105.41
N ASP A 3 -39.31 -12.59 105.11
CA ASP A 3 -39.34 -11.97 103.78
C ASP A 3 -37.92 -11.60 103.27
N GLU A 4 -36.96 -11.38 104.18
CA GLU A 4 -35.55 -11.11 103.88
C GLU A 4 -34.79 -12.29 103.25
N GLU A 5 -35.02 -13.53 103.72
CA GLU A 5 -34.36 -14.72 103.16
C GLU A 5 -34.83 -15.01 101.72
N SER A 6 -36.07 -14.63 101.40
CA SER A 6 -36.61 -14.75 100.04
C SER A 6 -35.97 -13.75 99.09
N GLN A 7 -35.70 -12.53 99.57
CA GLN A 7 -35.12 -11.45 98.78
C GLN A 7 -33.64 -11.73 98.45
N ASP A 8 -32.87 -12.24 99.42
CA ASP A 8 -31.46 -12.61 99.22
C ASP A 8 -31.29 -13.75 98.18
N LEU A 9 -32.24 -14.70 98.14
CA LEU A 9 -32.25 -15.77 97.16
C LEU A 9 -32.52 -15.26 95.74
N ASP A 10 -33.40 -14.27 95.59
CA ASP A 10 -33.73 -13.71 94.29
C ASP A 10 -32.61 -12.79 93.76
N ASP A 11 -31.94 -12.03 94.63
CA ASP A 11 -30.76 -11.23 94.27
C ASP A 11 -29.56 -12.12 93.86
N SER A 12 -29.37 -13.25 94.53
CA SER A 12 -28.33 -14.22 94.17
C SER A 12 -28.58 -14.87 92.81
N LYS A 13 -29.83 -15.20 92.47
CA LYS A 13 -30.22 -15.71 91.14
C LYS A 13 -29.99 -14.66 90.06
N LEU A 14 -30.43 -13.43 90.28
CA LEU A 14 -30.29 -12.34 89.32
C LEU A 14 -28.81 -12.07 89.01
N ARG A 15 -27.93 -12.12 90.01
CA ARG A 15 -26.47 -12.02 89.83
C ARG A 15 -25.93 -13.12 88.91
N VAL A 16 -26.31 -14.37 89.15
CA VAL A 16 -25.87 -15.50 88.32
C VAL A 16 -26.36 -15.35 86.88
N GLU A 17 -27.59 -14.89 86.68
CA GLU A 17 -28.14 -14.59 85.35
C GLU A 17 -27.35 -13.48 84.65
N LEU A 18 -27.03 -12.39 85.35
CA LEU A 18 -26.22 -11.28 84.82
C LEU A 18 -24.78 -11.73 84.49
N MET A 19 -24.18 -12.57 85.33
CA MET A 19 -22.85 -13.16 85.10
C MET A 19 -22.85 -14.04 83.85
N MET A 20 -23.85 -14.90 83.70
CA MET A 20 -24.00 -15.78 82.54
C MET A 20 -24.31 -14.98 81.26
N ALA A 21 -25.13 -13.94 81.35
CA ALA A 21 -25.40 -13.04 80.24
C ALA A 21 -24.13 -12.31 79.76
N ALA A 22 -23.32 -11.79 80.70
CA ALA A 22 -22.04 -11.15 80.38
C ALA A 22 -21.04 -12.13 79.74
N LYS A 23 -21.00 -13.37 80.22
CA LYS A 23 -20.18 -14.46 79.65
C LYS A 23 -20.61 -14.83 78.22
N VAL A 24 -21.91 -14.84 77.93
CA VAL A 24 -22.45 -15.08 76.59
C VAL A 24 -22.14 -13.92 75.64
N GLN A 25 -22.17 -12.68 76.15
CA GLN A 25 -21.79 -11.48 75.40
C GLN A 25 -20.27 -11.37 75.16
N GLY A 26 -19.46 -12.20 75.83
CA GLY A 26 -17.99 -12.17 75.73
C GLY A 26 -17.34 -11.05 76.54
N ASP A 27 -18.11 -10.36 77.39
CA ASP A 27 -17.60 -9.35 78.31
C ASP A 27 -17.16 -10.03 79.61
N PHE A 28 -15.97 -10.64 79.55
CA PHE A 28 -15.43 -11.42 80.66
C PHE A 28 -15.04 -10.56 81.87
N ASP A 29 -14.71 -9.29 81.65
CA ASP A 29 -14.38 -8.35 82.74
C ASP A 29 -15.65 -7.99 83.53
N LYS A 30 -16.78 -7.80 82.84
CA LYS A 30 -18.09 -7.64 83.47
C LYS A 30 -18.62 -8.93 84.09
N ALA A 31 -18.37 -10.10 83.50
CA ALA A 31 -18.72 -11.37 84.13
C ALA A 31 -17.93 -11.58 85.44
N GLN A 32 -16.66 -11.17 85.48
CA GLN A 32 -15.79 -11.33 86.64
C GLN A 32 -16.21 -10.46 87.83
N SER A 33 -16.79 -9.27 87.59
CA SER A 33 -17.29 -8.40 88.65
C SER A 33 -18.52 -8.95 89.38
N TYR A 34 -19.29 -9.84 88.74
CA TYR A 34 -20.41 -10.54 89.37
C TYR A 34 -20.00 -11.85 90.08
N ALA A 35 -18.76 -12.31 89.92
CA ALA A 35 -18.29 -13.57 90.51
C ALA A 35 -17.88 -13.39 91.98
N ILE A 36 -18.44 -14.21 92.86
CA ILE A 36 -18.20 -14.14 94.30
C ILE A 36 -17.16 -15.20 94.72
N THR A 37 -17.28 -16.41 94.17
CA THR A 37 -16.40 -17.52 94.52
C THR A 37 -15.17 -17.59 93.62
N ASP A 38 -14.10 -18.19 94.14
CA ASP A 38 -12.89 -18.45 93.35
C ASP A 38 -13.12 -19.49 92.24
N ALA A 39 -14.12 -20.38 92.42
CA ALA A 39 -14.54 -21.33 91.41
C ALA A 39 -15.16 -20.59 90.19
N GLU A 40 -16.10 -19.69 90.43
CA GLU A 40 -16.72 -18.86 89.38
C GLU A 40 -15.68 -18.01 88.63
N ARG A 41 -14.74 -17.39 89.36
CA ARG A 41 -13.64 -16.62 88.75
C ARG A 41 -12.74 -17.48 87.86
N LYS A 42 -12.39 -18.70 88.30
CA LYS A 42 -11.59 -19.65 87.51
C LYS A 42 -12.33 -20.13 86.25
N GLU A 43 -13.64 -20.35 86.34
CA GLU A 43 -14.44 -20.76 85.18
C GLU A 43 -14.55 -19.66 84.12
N ILE A 44 -14.72 -18.40 84.55
CA ILE A 44 -14.75 -17.24 83.66
C ILE A 44 -13.40 -17.08 82.96
N GLU A 45 -12.29 -17.17 83.71
CA GLU A 45 -10.94 -17.05 83.15
C GLU A 45 -10.62 -18.19 82.17
N THR A 46 -11.02 -19.43 82.50
CA THR A 46 -10.88 -20.57 81.57
C THR A 46 -11.65 -20.33 80.26
N CYS A 47 -12.84 -19.74 80.35
CA CYS A 47 -13.63 -19.39 79.17
C CYS A 47 -12.99 -18.25 78.36
N ARG A 48 -12.44 -17.23 79.03
CA ARG A 48 -11.70 -16.12 78.41
C ARG A 48 -10.50 -16.62 77.61
N VAL A 49 -9.64 -17.43 78.22
CA VAL A 49 -8.44 -17.98 77.57
C VAL A 49 -8.82 -18.83 76.36
N ARG A 50 -9.88 -19.66 76.48
CA ARG A 50 -10.37 -20.48 75.36
C ARG A 50 -10.87 -19.63 74.18
N VAL A 51 -11.62 -18.57 74.46
CA VAL A 51 -12.14 -17.66 73.41
C VAL A 51 -11.01 -16.86 72.77
N GLN A 52 -10.05 -16.35 73.55
CA GLN A 52 -8.88 -15.64 73.03
C GLN A 52 -8.03 -16.54 72.11
N GLY A 53 -7.80 -17.79 72.49
CA GLY A 53 -7.08 -18.76 71.65
C GLY A 53 -7.77 -19.05 70.32
N LEU A 54 -9.12 -19.17 70.32
CA LEU A 54 -9.90 -19.38 69.10
C LEU A 54 -9.91 -18.15 68.18
N VAL A 55 -9.97 -16.94 68.73
CA VAL A 55 -9.90 -15.70 67.95
C VAL A 55 -8.52 -15.53 67.32
N GLY A 56 -7.44 -15.75 68.09
CA GLY A 56 -6.07 -15.69 67.55
C GLY A 56 -5.77 -16.73 66.47
N ALA A 57 -6.32 -17.94 66.59
CA ALA A 57 -6.19 -18.97 65.55
C ALA A 57 -6.91 -18.57 64.25
N LYS A 58 -8.11 -17.99 64.34
CA LYS A 58 -8.86 -17.53 63.15
C LYS A 58 -8.20 -16.34 62.46
N THR A 59 -7.64 -15.39 63.21
CA THR A 59 -6.95 -14.24 62.61
C THR A 59 -5.67 -14.66 61.90
N THR A 60 -4.89 -15.57 62.47
CA THR A 60 -3.67 -16.09 61.83
C THR A 60 -3.95 -16.88 60.56
N GLU A 61 -5.01 -17.70 60.52
CA GLU A 61 -5.44 -18.37 59.28
C GLU A 61 -5.92 -17.38 58.21
N GLN A 62 -6.67 -16.35 58.60
CA GLN A 62 -7.11 -15.28 57.70
C GLN A 62 -5.93 -14.48 57.14
N GLU A 63 -4.93 -14.15 57.97
CA GLU A 63 -3.70 -13.46 57.56
C GLU A 63 -2.88 -14.30 56.57
N VAL A 64 -2.72 -15.60 56.83
CA VAL A 64 -2.04 -16.52 55.91
C VAL A 64 -2.79 -16.64 54.58
N ALA A 65 -4.12 -16.73 54.61
CA ALA A 65 -4.93 -16.74 53.40
C ALA A 65 -4.81 -15.43 52.61
N ALA A 66 -4.85 -14.28 53.29
CA ALA A 66 -4.63 -12.97 52.69
C ALA A 66 -3.25 -12.85 52.06
N ALA A 67 -2.20 -13.30 52.75
CA ALA A 67 -0.83 -13.31 52.23
C ALA A 67 -0.70 -14.18 50.97
N LYS A 68 -1.34 -15.36 50.94
CA LYS A 68 -1.38 -16.24 49.75
C LYS A 68 -2.10 -15.57 48.57
N MET A 69 -3.22 -14.90 48.82
CA MET A 69 -3.94 -14.17 47.77
C MET A 69 -3.10 -13.01 47.22
N GLN A 70 -2.47 -12.23 48.09
CA GLN A 70 -1.59 -11.13 47.68
C GLN A 70 -0.39 -11.63 46.89
N ALA A 71 0.26 -12.72 47.31
CA ALA A 71 1.36 -13.33 46.56
C ALA A 71 0.93 -13.80 45.17
N ARG A 72 -0.26 -14.40 45.05
CA ARG A 72 -0.84 -14.80 43.76
C ARG A 72 -1.10 -13.61 42.84
N ILE A 73 -1.69 -12.53 43.37
CA ILE A 73 -1.97 -11.30 42.62
C ILE A 73 -0.67 -10.67 42.12
N ARG A 74 0.31 -10.46 43.01
CA ARG A 74 1.63 -9.91 42.64
C ARG A 74 2.31 -10.77 41.57
N GLY A 75 2.30 -12.09 41.73
CA GLY A 75 2.84 -13.01 40.73
C GLY A 75 2.11 -12.93 39.39
N SER A 76 0.78 -12.75 39.40
CA SER A 76 -0.01 -12.57 38.18
C SER A 76 0.35 -11.29 37.44
N GLN A 77 0.46 -10.17 38.17
CA GLN A 77 0.84 -8.87 37.60
C GLN A 77 2.23 -8.91 36.96
N VAL A 78 3.21 -9.56 37.61
CA VAL A 78 4.57 -9.71 37.05
C VAL A 78 4.55 -10.54 35.77
N ARG A 79 3.76 -11.62 35.71
CA ARG A 79 3.63 -12.43 34.48
C ARG A 79 3.00 -11.63 33.35
N GLU A 80 1.92 -10.90 33.64
CA GLU A 80 1.25 -10.05 32.66
C GLU A 80 2.19 -8.95 32.13
N GLN A 81 2.96 -8.30 33.00
CA GLN A 81 3.96 -7.32 32.58
C GLN A 81 5.03 -7.94 31.68
N LYS A 82 5.52 -9.14 32.01
CA LYS A 82 6.50 -9.85 31.18
C LYS A 82 5.93 -10.21 29.82
N GLU A 83 4.65 -10.56 29.72
CA GLU A 83 3.99 -10.79 28.44
C GLU A 83 3.84 -9.51 27.62
N LYS A 84 3.46 -8.40 28.25
CA LYS A 84 3.44 -7.07 27.59
C LYS A 84 4.81 -6.70 27.04
N GLN A 85 5.87 -6.87 27.83
CA GLN A 85 7.25 -6.62 27.38
C GLN A 85 7.65 -7.51 26.18
N LYS A 86 7.26 -8.80 26.19
CA LYS A 86 7.51 -9.69 25.04
C LYS A 86 6.77 -9.22 23.80
N MET A 87 5.52 -8.80 23.96
CA MET A 87 4.70 -8.28 22.86
C MET A 87 5.27 -6.98 22.30
N GLU A 88 5.69 -6.06 23.16
CA GLU A 88 6.37 -4.82 22.77
C GLU A 88 7.66 -5.11 22.00
N HIS A 89 8.50 -6.02 22.52
CA HIS A 89 9.71 -6.44 21.83
C HIS A 89 9.41 -7.06 20.46
N ALA A 90 8.39 -7.92 20.36
CA ALA A 90 7.97 -8.48 19.08
C ALA A 90 7.47 -7.39 18.11
N ALA A 91 6.68 -6.43 18.60
CA ALA A 91 6.21 -5.30 17.80
C ALA A 91 7.38 -4.44 17.29
N ILE A 92 8.40 -4.18 18.11
CA ILE A 92 9.61 -3.47 17.70
C ILE A 92 10.34 -4.23 16.58
N LEU A 93 10.46 -5.55 16.69
CA LEU A 93 11.10 -6.35 15.63
C LEU A 93 10.34 -6.28 14.31
N VAL A 94 9.01 -6.38 14.35
CA VAL A 94 8.15 -6.27 13.17
C VAL A 94 8.29 -4.87 12.55
N GLN A 95 8.21 -3.82 13.36
CA GLN A 95 8.36 -2.44 12.89
C GLN A 95 9.75 -2.20 12.27
N LYS A 96 10.82 -2.72 12.88
CA LYS A 96 12.18 -2.61 12.34
C LYS A 96 12.31 -3.31 10.99
N SER A 97 11.76 -4.51 10.87
CA SER A 97 11.76 -5.28 9.62
C SER A 97 10.99 -4.55 8.53
N TYR A 98 9.78 -4.07 8.84
CA TYR A 98 8.94 -3.30 7.92
C TYR A 98 9.65 -2.02 7.44
N ARG A 99 10.22 -1.23 8.36
CA ARG A 99 10.97 -0.01 8.00
C ARG A 99 12.14 -0.32 7.07
N GLY A 100 12.90 -1.38 7.37
CA GLY A 100 14.01 -1.79 6.53
C GLY A 100 13.58 -2.27 5.14
N HIS A 101 12.46 -3.00 5.04
CA HIS A 101 11.91 -3.43 3.76
C HIS A 101 11.39 -2.26 2.94
N SER A 102 10.58 -1.40 3.56
CA SER A 102 10.05 -0.20 2.91
C SER A 102 11.16 0.71 2.37
N GLU A 103 12.28 0.83 3.08
CA GLU A 103 13.42 1.64 2.62
C GLU A 103 14.11 1.01 1.40
N ARG A 104 14.29 -0.32 1.37
CA ARG A 104 14.85 -1.02 0.21
C ARG A 104 13.95 -0.89 -1.02
N ASP A 105 12.65 -1.08 -0.84
CA ASP A 105 11.67 -0.96 -1.91
C ASP A 105 11.64 0.48 -2.45
N ASN A 106 11.72 1.47 -1.56
CA ASN A 106 11.83 2.87 -1.96
C ASN A 106 13.12 3.14 -2.75
N GLN A 107 14.26 2.56 -2.35
CA GLN A 107 15.52 2.69 -3.11
C GLN A 107 15.46 2.01 -4.48
N GLU A 108 14.78 0.86 -4.60
CA GLU A 108 14.52 0.21 -5.88
C GLU A 108 13.61 1.05 -6.76
N GLU A 109 12.56 1.62 -6.20
CA GLU A 109 11.64 2.51 -6.91
C GLU A 109 12.34 3.80 -7.37
N GLN A 110 13.17 4.41 -6.52
CA GLN A 110 13.99 5.56 -6.94
C GLN A 110 14.93 5.19 -8.09
N ARG A 111 15.56 4.01 -8.05
CA ARG A 111 16.38 3.53 -9.17
C ARG A 111 15.57 3.37 -10.45
N ARG A 112 14.38 2.75 -10.36
CA ARG A 112 13.47 2.63 -11.52
C ARG A 112 13.12 4.01 -12.09
N LEU A 113 12.75 4.97 -11.23
CA LEU A 113 12.42 6.34 -11.64
C LEU A 113 13.60 7.05 -12.29
N THR A 114 14.82 6.89 -11.76
CA THR A 114 16.02 7.48 -12.38
C THR A 114 16.30 6.90 -13.76
N TRP A 115 16.15 5.58 -13.95
CA TRP A 115 16.28 4.96 -15.27
C TRP A 115 15.17 5.40 -16.22
N LEU A 116 13.93 5.48 -15.74
CA LEU A 116 12.80 5.96 -16.53
C LEU A 116 13.05 7.39 -17.03
N GLN A 117 13.53 8.27 -16.15
CA GLN A 117 13.88 9.63 -16.52
C GLN A 117 15.03 9.66 -17.54
N TRP A 118 16.08 8.86 -17.33
CA TRP A 118 17.20 8.78 -18.26
C TRP A 118 16.74 8.35 -19.67
N HIS A 119 15.91 7.31 -19.81
CA HIS A 119 15.37 6.89 -21.12
C HIS A 119 14.49 7.96 -21.76
N LEU A 120 13.71 8.71 -20.97
CA LEU A 120 12.94 9.85 -21.46
C LEU A 120 13.84 10.95 -22.02
N GLU A 121 14.96 11.24 -21.36
CA GLU A 121 15.95 12.22 -21.82
C GLU A 121 16.67 11.76 -23.10
N GLN A 122 16.92 10.45 -23.25
CA GLN A 122 17.50 9.87 -24.47
C GLN A 122 16.48 9.67 -25.61
N ASN A 123 15.19 9.99 -25.42
CA ASN A 123 14.08 9.70 -26.35
C ASN A 123 13.89 8.19 -26.65
N GLU A 124 14.33 7.31 -25.75
CA GLU A 124 14.15 5.85 -25.86
C GLU A 124 12.78 5.44 -25.30
N PHE A 125 11.71 5.90 -25.96
CA PHE A 125 10.34 5.74 -25.45
C PHE A 125 9.88 4.28 -25.29
N GLY A 126 10.45 3.35 -26.06
CA GLY A 126 10.16 1.92 -25.94
C GLY A 126 10.57 1.36 -24.57
N GLN A 127 11.81 1.60 -24.17
CA GLN A 127 12.36 1.15 -22.89
C GLN A 127 11.70 1.89 -21.71
N ALA A 128 11.40 3.19 -21.88
CA ALA A 128 10.63 3.94 -20.90
C ALA A 128 9.24 3.33 -20.66
N LEU A 129 8.54 2.86 -21.70
CA LEU A 129 7.22 2.21 -21.56
C LEU A 129 7.29 0.87 -20.84
N GLU A 130 8.38 0.11 -20.98
CA GLU A 130 8.60 -1.14 -20.25
C GLU A 130 8.76 -0.88 -18.74
N LEU A 131 9.45 0.20 -18.38
CA LEU A 131 9.63 0.61 -16.98
C LEU A 131 8.39 1.27 -16.36
N ALA A 132 7.40 1.66 -17.16
CA ALA A 132 6.23 2.38 -16.69
C ALA A 132 5.21 1.45 -16.01
N ILE A 133 4.93 1.71 -14.73
CA ILE A 133 4.01 0.91 -13.91
C ILE A 133 2.62 1.55 -13.92
N SER A 134 2.54 2.85 -13.71
CA SER A 134 1.25 3.54 -13.62
C SER A 134 0.70 3.94 -14.99
N LYS A 135 -0.62 4.11 -15.07
CA LYS A 135 -1.28 4.64 -16.28
C LYS A 135 -0.80 6.06 -16.60
N ASP A 136 -0.61 6.87 -15.57
CA ASP A 136 -0.17 8.26 -15.71
C ASP A 136 1.25 8.36 -16.27
N GLU A 137 2.18 7.51 -15.79
CA GLU A 137 3.53 7.40 -16.34
C GLU A 137 3.49 7.05 -17.84
N ARG A 138 2.73 6.01 -18.20
CA ARG A 138 2.55 5.60 -19.61
C ARG A 138 2.02 6.75 -20.47
N GLN A 139 1.01 7.47 -19.99
CA GLN A 139 0.42 8.59 -20.71
C GLN A 139 1.42 9.74 -20.90
N ARG A 140 2.23 10.05 -19.88
CA ARG A 140 3.30 11.06 -19.97
C ARG A 140 4.33 10.68 -21.03
N ILE A 141 4.75 9.41 -21.07
CA ILE A 141 5.71 8.91 -22.06
C ILE A 141 5.15 8.99 -23.47
N LEU A 142 3.89 8.55 -23.67
CA LEU A 142 3.22 8.64 -24.98
C LEU A 142 3.06 10.09 -25.44
N THR A 143 2.72 10.99 -24.52
CA THR A 143 2.59 12.43 -24.82
C THR A 143 3.95 13.03 -25.18
N ALA A 144 5.01 12.68 -24.44
CA ALA A 144 6.38 13.12 -24.73
C ALA A 144 6.84 12.62 -26.11
N LYS A 145 6.60 11.35 -26.41
CA LYS A 145 6.85 10.76 -27.73
C LYS A 145 6.13 11.53 -28.83
N ALA A 146 4.81 11.70 -28.70
CA ALA A 146 4.02 12.44 -29.68
C ALA A 146 4.54 13.87 -29.87
N LYS A 147 4.95 14.55 -28.79
CA LYS A 147 5.53 15.90 -28.85
C LYS A 147 6.90 15.93 -29.54
N SER A 148 7.76 14.93 -29.31
CA SER A 148 9.05 14.83 -30.01
C SER A 148 8.89 14.57 -31.52
N GLU A 149 7.80 13.89 -31.90
CA GLU A 149 7.45 13.62 -33.30
C GLU A 149 6.73 14.81 -33.96
N GLN A 150 6.33 15.83 -33.19
CA GLN A 150 5.71 17.02 -33.77
C GLN A 150 6.74 17.82 -34.58
N PRO A 151 6.42 18.20 -35.82
CA PRO A 151 7.31 19.01 -36.62
C PRO A 151 7.53 20.36 -35.93
N ILE A 152 8.81 20.72 -35.73
CA ILE A 152 9.19 22.04 -35.22
C ILE A 152 8.79 23.06 -36.28
N TRP A 153 7.74 23.82 -36.02
CA TRP A 153 7.34 24.91 -36.89
C TRP A 153 8.35 26.06 -36.76
N CYS A 154 9.40 26.07 -37.59
CA CYS A 154 10.18 27.30 -37.76
C CYS A 154 9.35 28.29 -38.58
N ARG A 155 9.19 29.50 -38.05
CA ARG A 155 8.62 30.63 -38.78
C ARG A 155 9.40 31.01 -40.06
N CYS A 156 10.62 30.50 -40.20
CA CYS A 156 11.57 30.73 -41.30
C CYS A 156 11.52 29.67 -42.42
N LEU A 157 10.92 28.50 -42.15
CA LEU A 157 10.77 27.43 -43.12
C LEU A 157 9.31 27.05 -43.10
N ALA A 158 8.54 27.64 -44.01
CA ALA A 158 7.19 27.20 -44.35
C ALA A 158 7.24 25.82 -45.01
N TRP A 159 7.77 24.82 -44.30
CA TRP A 159 7.65 23.43 -44.65
C TRP A 159 6.23 23.03 -44.27
N LYS A 160 5.32 23.13 -45.24
CA LYS A 160 4.06 22.41 -45.16
C LYS A 160 4.45 20.93 -45.09
N PRO A 161 4.08 20.17 -44.06
CA PRO A 161 4.17 18.73 -44.15
C PRO A 161 3.41 18.37 -45.42
N GLN A 162 4.12 17.85 -46.43
CA GLN A 162 3.44 17.25 -47.57
C GLN A 162 2.73 16.05 -46.97
N THR A 163 1.45 16.23 -46.69
CA THR A 163 0.54 15.12 -46.47
C THR A 163 0.81 14.14 -47.61
N THR A 164 0.94 12.86 -47.25
CA THR A 164 1.09 11.76 -48.21
C THR A 164 -0.09 11.68 -49.17
N GLU A 165 -1.19 12.40 -48.88
CA GLU A 165 -2.28 12.71 -49.79
C GLU A 165 -1.78 13.54 -50.98
N GLY A 166 -1.65 12.87 -52.11
CA GLY A 166 -1.33 13.48 -53.40
C GLY A 166 0.14 13.47 -53.82
N ARG A 167 1.06 12.91 -53.04
CA ARG A 167 2.45 12.71 -53.51
C ARG A 167 2.49 11.73 -54.70
N LYS A 168 1.79 10.60 -54.59
CA LYS A 168 1.66 9.62 -55.68
C LYS A 168 1.09 10.27 -56.95
N GLU A 169 0.03 11.06 -56.78
CA GLU A 169 -0.62 11.78 -57.88
C GLU A 169 0.31 12.80 -58.53
N LYS A 170 1.08 13.55 -57.73
CA LYS A 170 2.11 14.48 -58.24
C LYS A 170 3.23 13.77 -58.97
N PHE A 171 3.67 12.61 -58.50
CA PHE A 171 4.66 11.79 -59.20
C PHE A 171 4.13 11.35 -60.57
N VAL A 172 2.92 10.78 -60.62
CA VAL A 172 2.28 10.37 -61.88
C VAL A 172 2.06 11.56 -62.82
N ALA A 173 1.66 12.72 -62.29
CA ALA A 173 1.51 13.94 -63.08
C ALA A 173 2.86 14.43 -63.65
N ALA A 174 3.94 14.38 -62.87
CA ALA A 174 5.28 14.73 -63.33
C ALA A 174 5.75 13.81 -64.48
N ILE A 175 5.52 12.50 -64.37
CA ILE A 175 5.81 11.53 -65.44
C ILE A 175 5.04 11.86 -66.73
N ARG A 176 3.73 12.15 -66.62
CA ARG A 176 2.88 12.48 -67.78
C ARG A 176 3.27 13.79 -68.46
N ASN A 177 3.80 14.74 -67.70
CA ASN A 177 4.26 16.04 -68.21
C ASN A 177 5.73 16.04 -68.64
N TYR A 178 6.41 14.89 -68.64
CA TYR A 178 7.85 14.75 -68.90
C TYR A 178 8.75 15.56 -67.96
N ASP A 179 8.26 15.91 -66.77
CA ASP A 179 9.06 16.57 -65.74
C ASP A 179 9.85 15.52 -64.95
N TRP A 180 10.94 15.06 -65.56
CA TRP A 180 11.77 13.98 -65.02
C TRP A 180 12.48 14.36 -63.71
N GLU A 181 12.82 15.64 -63.54
CA GLU A 181 13.50 16.14 -62.34
C GLU A 181 12.55 16.14 -61.15
N ALA A 182 11.31 16.65 -61.33
CA ALA A 182 10.29 16.56 -60.29
C ALA A 182 9.92 15.11 -59.98
N ALA A 183 9.80 14.25 -60.99
CA ALA A 183 9.49 12.85 -60.79
C ALA A 183 10.61 12.10 -60.01
N GLN A 184 11.88 12.41 -60.29
CA GLN A 184 13.02 11.83 -59.56
C GLN A 184 13.04 12.23 -58.09
N LEU A 185 12.72 13.50 -57.78
CA LEU A 185 12.62 13.99 -56.40
C LEU A 185 11.44 13.36 -55.63
N LEU A 186 10.37 13.01 -56.34
CA LEU A 186 9.16 12.41 -55.74
C LEU A 186 9.23 10.89 -55.60
N ALA A 187 10.17 10.22 -56.26
CA ALA A 187 10.35 8.76 -56.23
C ALA A 187 11.04 8.31 -54.93
N VAL A 188 10.27 7.65 -54.05
CA VAL A 188 10.77 7.23 -52.72
C VAL A 188 11.17 5.75 -52.70
N GLY A 189 10.36 4.89 -53.32
CA GLY A 189 10.57 3.44 -53.37
C GLY A 189 11.29 2.98 -54.64
N ASP A 190 11.83 1.76 -54.60
CA ASP A 190 12.53 1.18 -55.75
C ASP A 190 11.61 0.91 -56.94
N ASP A 191 10.34 0.56 -56.70
CA ASP A 191 9.32 0.41 -57.76
C ASP A 191 9.10 1.73 -58.52
N GLU A 192 8.99 2.86 -57.82
CA GLU A 192 8.74 4.17 -58.45
C GLU A 192 9.96 4.69 -59.21
N ARG A 193 11.17 4.35 -58.77
CA ARG A 193 12.40 4.66 -59.50
C ARG A 193 12.47 3.86 -60.80
N LYS A 194 12.06 2.59 -60.77
CA LYS A 194 11.98 1.75 -61.95
C LYS A 194 10.92 2.27 -62.93
N ASP A 195 9.74 2.63 -62.44
CA ASP A 195 8.67 3.22 -63.26
C ASP A 195 9.13 4.51 -63.97
N LEU A 196 9.91 5.36 -63.27
CA LEU A 196 10.52 6.55 -63.84
C LEU A 196 11.51 6.20 -64.96
N GLU A 197 12.40 5.24 -64.72
CA GLU A 197 13.41 4.82 -65.70
C GLU A 197 12.77 4.21 -66.96
N ASP A 198 11.79 3.32 -66.77
CA ASP A 198 11.03 2.70 -67.87
C ASP A 198 10.28 3.77 -68.68
N SER A 199 9.68 4.76 -68.00
CA SER A 199 8.99 5.88 -68.66
C SER A 199 9.94 6.76 -69.48
N ARG A 200 11.15 7.04 -68.97
CA ARG A 200 12.18 7.81 -69.71
C ARG A 200 12.67 7.06 -70.93
N ASN A 201 12.93 5.76 -70.78
CA ASN A 201 13.39 4.91 -71.87
C ASN A 201 12.33 4.82 -72.97
N ARG A 202 11.06 4.62 -72.61
CA ARG A 202 9.94 4.62 -73.56
C ARG A 202 9.91 5.90 -74.39
N VAL A 203 9.96 7.07 -73.74
CA VAL A 203 9.90 8.38 -74.43
C VAL A 203 11.11 8.58 -75.33
N ALA A 204 12.30 8.19 -74.89
CA ALA A 204 13.51 8.25 -75.71
C ALA A 204 13.37 7.40 -77.00
N TRP A 205 12.86 6.17 -76.88
CA TRP A 205 12.59 5.31 -78.03
C TRP A 205 11.50 5.85 -78.94
N MET A 206 10.42 6.41 -78.37
CA MET A 206 9.36 7.05 -79.13
C MET A 206 9.91 8.21 -79.98
N LEU A 207 10.70 9.12 -79.38
CA LEU A 207 11.33 10.23 -80.10
C LEU A 207 12.30 9.75 -81.19
N HIS A 208 13.06 8.69 -80.92
CA HIS A 208 13.95 8.07 -81.90
C HIS A 208 13.16 7.55 -83.13
N TYR A 209 12.08 6.81 -82.92
CA TYR A 209 11.25 6.31 -84.03
C TYR A 209 10.57 7.43 -84.81
N THR A 210 10.12 8.49 -84.13
CA THR A 210 9.58 9.68 -84.79
C THR A 210 10.63 10.39 -85.66
N ALA A 211 11.88 10.45 -85.20
CA ALA A 211 12.99 11.03 -85.99
C ALA A 211 13.38 10.17 -87.20
N ASP A 212 13.30 8.84 -87.07
CA ASP A 212 13.57 7.88 -88.14
C ASP A 212 12.42 7.74 -89.18
N GLY A 213 11.29 8.43 -88.96
CA GLY A 213 10.10 8.33 -89.82
C GLY A 213 9.30 7.03 -89.65
N LYS A 214 9.54 6.28 -88.57
CA LYS A 214 8.84 5.03 -88.24
C LYS A 214 7.64 5.30 -87.34
N TYR A 215 6.63 5.95 -87.90
CA TYR A 215 5.49 6.46 -87.15
C TYR A 215 4.61 5.36 -86.53
N SER A 216 4.51 4.18 -87.15
CA SER A 216 3.78 3.03 -86.57
C SER A 216 4.36 2.57 -85.24
N GLU A 217 5.69 2.48 -85.15
CA GLU A 217 6.43 2.05 -83.98
C GLU A 217 6.43 3.14 -82.90
N ALA A 218 6.50 4.42 -83.31
CA ALA A 218 6.34 5.54 -82.40
C ALA A 218 4.93 5.59 -81.78
N LEU A 219 3.88 5.36 -82.57
CA LEU A 219 2.49 5.31 -82.09
C LEU A 219 2.25 4.16 -81.10
N ALA A 220 2.92 3.02 -81.29
CA ALA A 220 2.84 1.90 -80.35
C ALA A 220 3.40 2.25 -78.95
N LEU A 221 4.34 3.19 -78.88
CA LEU A 221 4.92 3.66 -77.63
C LEU A 221 4.19 4.87 -77.03
N ALA A 222 3.35 5.58 -77.78
CA ALA A 222 2.63 6.76 -77.33
C ALA A 222 1.51 6.40 -76.35
N ILE A 223 1.51 7.01 -75.16
CA ILE A 223 0.54 6.75 -74.09
C ILE A 223 -0.52 7.85 -74.04
N THR A 224 -0.11 9.10 -74.16
CA THR A 224 -0.98 10.27 -74.09
C THR A 224 -1.58 10.61 -75.45
N ASP A 225 -2.76 11.22 -75.44
CA ASP A 225 -3.44 11.65 -76.68
C ASP A 225 -2.72 12.83 -77.37
N GLU A 226 -1.84 13.54 -76.67
CA GLU A 226 -0.97 14.55 -77.27
C GLU A 226 0.16 13.90 -78.07
N GLU A 227 0.88 12.92 -77.49
CA GLU A 227 1.93 12.17 -78.20
C GLU A 227 1.40 11.56 -79.50
N LYS A 228 0.21 10.95 -79.45
CA LYS A 228 -0.40 10.35 -80.64
C LYS A 228 -0.69 11.39 -81.72
N ARG A 229 -1.28 12.53 -81.35
CA ARG A 229 -1.58 13.62 -82.30
C ARG A 229 -0.31 14.20 -82.92
N GLU A 230 0.76 14.38 -82.15
CA GLU A 230 2.03 14.88 -82.67
C GLU A 230 2.66 13.93 -83.68
N ILE A 231 2.55 12.62 -83.46
CA ILE A 231 3.10 11.60 -84.37
C ILE A 231 2.22 11.43 -85.61
N GLU A 232 0.90 11.43 -85.48
CA GLU A 232 -0.04 11.38 -86.63
C GLU A 232 0.01 12.64 -87.50
N GLY A 233 0.46 13.76 -86.95
CA GLY A 233 0.62 15.04 -87.66
C GLY A 233 1.95 15.22 -88.40
N LYS A 234 2.86 14.22 -88.35
CA LYS A 234 4.19 14.23 -88.97
C LYS A 234 4.19 13.45 -90.29
#